data_AF-A0A940KP93-F1
#
_entry.id   AF-A0A940KP93-F1
#
_cell.length_a   1.000
_cell.length_b   1.000
_cell.length_c   1.000
_cell.angle_alpha   90.00
_cell.angle_beta   90.00
_cell.angle_gamma   90.00
#
_symmetry.space_group_name_H-M   'P 1'
#
loop_
_entity.id
_entity.type
_entity.pdbx_description
1 polymer ?
#
loop_
_entity_poly.entity_id
_entity_poly.type
_entity_poly.pdbx_seq_one_letter_code
_entity_poly.pdbx_strand_id
1 'polypeptide(L)'
;TEAIVISGQQSSHTGGIQFGAQWFLGKSIALDWWILGPHYGTVDGRFSGLTDRVLSQQEQNSLRRALEDVDVPIADKEISVSSGGANVKLSGGWAGLRAGLSLGFRF
;
A
#
# COMPACT_ATOMS: atom_id res chain seq x y z
N THR A 1 15.97 11.60 18.16
CA THR A 1 14.98 10.66 17.58
C THR A 1 15.70 9.87 16.53
N GLU A 2 16.01 8.59 16.78
CA GLU A 2 16.69 7.74 15.79
C GLU A 2 15.68 7.39 14.69
N ALA A 3 16.06 7.61 13.42
CA ALA A 3 15.24 7.26 12.27
C ALA A 3 15.59 5.85 11.82
N ILE A 4 14.66 4.91 11.95
CA ILE A 4 14.79 3.58 11.35
C ILE A 4 14.43 3.72 9.87
N VAL A 5 15.37 3.38 8.98
CA VAL A 5 15.09 3.37 7.54
C VAL A 5 14.25 2.14 7.23
N ILE A 6 13.00 2.37 6.82
CA ILE A 6 12.08 1.33 6.38
C ILE A 6 12.12 1.28 4.85
N SER A 7 12.45 0.11 4.32
CA SER A 7 12.39 -0.20 2.90
C SER A 7 11.33 -1.26 2.67
N GLY A 8 10.64 -1.23 1.53
CA GLY A 8 9.63 -2.25 1.26
C GLY A 8 9.13 -2.24 -0.17
N GLN A 9 8.53 -3.36 -0.55
CA GLN A 9 7.82 -3.52 -1.82
C GLN A 9 6.39 -3.91 -1.52
N GLN A 10 5.47 -3.30 -2.26
CA GLN A 10 4.05 -3.60 -2.18
C GLN A 10 3.51 -3.82 -3.58
N SER A 11 2.79 -4.91 -3.77
CA SER A 11 1.97 -5.18 -4.95
C SER A 11 0.51 -5.20 -4.54
N SER A 12 -0.36 -4.78 -5.44
CA SER A 12 -1.80 -4.79 -5.20
C SER A 12 -2.55 -5.05 -6.49
N HIS A 13 -3.54 -5.93 -6.44
CA HIS A 13 -4.42 -6.26 -7.56
C HIS A 13 -5.84 -5.88 -7.17
N THR A 14 -6.45 -4.97 -7.92
CA THR A 14 -7.78 -4.43 -7.61
C THR A 14 -8.72 -4.48 -8.79
N GLY A 15 -9.98 -4.82 -8.50
CA GLY A 15 -11.11 -4.60 -9.40
C GLY A 15 -12.06 -3.56 -8.81
N GLY A 16 -12.75 -2.81 -9.66
CA GLY A 16 -13.68 -1.79 -9.19
C GLY A 16 -14.53 -1.19 -10.30
N ILE A 17 -15.51 -0.39 -9.88
CA ILE A 17 -16.39 0.37 -10.78
C ILE A 17 -15.87 1.79 -10.86
N GLN A 18 -16.01 2.45 -12.01
CA GLN A 18 -15.63 3.86 -12.21
C GLN A 18 -16.84 4.67 -12.66
N PHE A 19 -17.05 5.81 -12.02
CA PHE A 19 -18.03 6.82 -12.38
C PHE A 19 -17.29 8.05 -12.87
N GLY A 20 -17.64 8.47 -14.08
CA GLY A 20 -16.91 9.50 -14.80
C GLY A 20 -17.64 9.99 -16.04
N ALA A 21 -16.99 10.89 -16.76
CA ALA A 21 -17.42 11.38 -18.04
C ALA A 21 -16.26 11.35 -19.02
N GLN A 22 -16.57 11.01 -20.28
CA GLN A 22 -15.62 10.98 -21.37
C GLN A 22 -16.02 12.00 -22.44
N TRP A 23 -15.07 12.82 -22.87
CA TRP A 23 -15.24 13.80 -23.94
C TRP A 23 -14.33 13.48 -25.12
N PHE A 24 -14.83 13.64 -26.34
CA PHE A 24 -14.01 13.52 -27.53
C PHE A 24 -13.43 14.89 -27.90
N LEU A 25 -12.10 14.99 -27.83
CA LEU A 25 -11.32 16.16 -28.23
C LEU A 25 -10.97 16.02 -29.72
N GLY A 26 -11.97 16.26 -30.57
CA GLY A 26 -11.83 16.11 -32.02
C GLY A 26 -11.98 14.66 -32.49
N LYS A 27 -11.34 14.31 -33.61
CA LYS A 27 -11.53 13.00 -34.27
C LYS A 27 -10.78 11.86 -33.57
N SER A 28 -9.61 12.15 -33.02
CA SER A 28 -8.63 11.13 -32.64
C SER A 28 -8.27 11.11 -31.15
N ILE A 29 -8.70 12.08 -30.36
CA ILE A 29 -8.36 12.15 -28.93
C ILE A 29 -9.64 12.05 -28.10
N ALA A 30 -9.60 11.27 -27.03
CA ALA A 30 -10.62 11.22 -25.99
C ALA A 30 -10.01 11.57 -24.63
N LEU A 31 -10.70 12.38 -23.85
CA LEU A 31 -10.40 12.64 -22.46
C LEU A 31 -11.41 11.90 -21.60
N ASP A 32 -10.96 10.99 -20.76
CA ASP A 32 -11.80 10.27 -19.81
C ASP A 32 -11.44 10.70 -18.39
N TRP A 33 -12.40 11.28 -17.68
CA TRP A 33 -12.25 11.68 -16.27
C TRP A 33 -13.20 10.86 -15.41
N TRP A 34 -12.64 10.07 -14.50
CA TRP A 34 -13.39 9.33 -13.49
C TRP A 34 -13.17 9.95 -12.11
N ILE A 35 -14.25 10.52 -11.57
CA ILE A 35 -14.25 11.27 -10.30
C ILE A 35 -14.38 10.35 -9.08
N LEU A 36 -15.01 9.18 -9.25
CA LEU A 36 -15.21 8.23 -8.17
C LEU A 36 -15.08 6.81 -8.69
N GLY A 37 -14.15 6.05 -8.13
CA GLY A 37 -13.98 4.64 -8.43
C GLY A 37 -13.80 3.81 -7.17
N PRO A 38 -14.87 3.27 -6.55
CA PRO A 38 -14.70 2.29 -5.50
C PRO A 38 -14.06 1.01 -6.05
N HIS A 39 -13.11 0.46 -5.32
CA HIS A 39 -12.44 -0.78 -5.69
C HIS A 39 -12.18 -1.67 -4.47
N TYR A 40 -12.05 -2.96 -4.73
CA TYR A 40 -11.67 -3.99 -3.77
C TYR A 40 -10.64 -4.91 -4.43
N GLY A 41 -9.73 -5.45 -3.64
CA GLY A 41 -8.66 -6.26 -4.16
C GLY A 41 -7.84 -6.96 -3.11
N THR A 42 -6.72 -7.51 -3.55
CA THR A 42 -5.70 -8.11 -2.69
C THR A 42 -4.45 -7.24 -2.67
N VAL A 43 -3.76 -7.26 -1.53
CA VAL A 43 -2.48 -6.60 -1.32
C VAL A 43 -1.48 -7.60 -0.78
N ASP A 44 -0.25 -7.51 -1.28
CA ASP A 44 0.91 -8.24 -0.78
C ASP A 44 2.07 -7.25 -0.60
N GLY A 45 2.44 -6.99 0.66
CA GLY A 45 3.48 -6.06 1.05
C GLY A 45 4.55 -6.73 1.90
N ARG A 46 5.81 -6.39 1.65
CA ARG A 46 6.96 -6.77 2.49
C ARG A 46 7.74 -5.52 2.84
N PHE A 47 7.90 -5.26 4.12
CA PHE A 47 8.60 -4.12 4.68
C PHE A 47 9.71 -4.60 5.61
N SER A 48 10.88 -3.98 5.52
CA SER A 48 12.07 -4.25 6.30
C SER A 48 12.61 -2.94 6.86
N GLY A 49 12.58 -2.79 8.18
CA GLY A 49 13.23 -1.71 8.91
C GLY A 49 14.55 -2.21 9.50
N LEU A 50 15.66 -1.72 8.97
CA LEU A 50 17.00 -2.06 9.48
C LEU A 50 17.49 -0.98 10.44
N THR A 51 18.22 -1.40 11.47
CA THR A 51 18.90 -0.48 12.40
C THR A 51 20.41 -0.70 12.33
N ASP A 52 21.16 0.41 12.46
CA ASP A 52 22.63 0.38 12.44
C ASP A 52 23.23 -0.13 13.76
N ARG A 53 22.39 -0.32 14.80
CA ARG A 53 22.79 -0.84 16.11
C ARG A 53 21.98 -2.06 16.51
N VAL A 54 22.60 -2.93 17.30
CA VAL A 54 21.99 -4.13 17.88
C VAL A 54 20.94 -3.73 18.93
N LEU A 55 19.69 -4.13 18.72
CA LEU A 55 18.59 -3.88 19.65
C LEU A 55 18.66 -4.82 20.85
N SER A 56 18.50 -4.27 22.04
CA SER A 56 18.31 -5.05 23.27
C SER A 56 16.98 -5.82 23.24
N GLN A 57 16.83 -6.83 24.09
CA GLN A 57 15.58 -7.61 24.15
C GLN A 57 14.36 -6.76 24.51
N GLN A 58 14.55 -5.71 25.33
CA GLN A 58 13.49 -4.79 25.72
C GLN A 58 13.08 -3.88 24.55
N GLU A 59 14.03 -3.40 23.76
CA GLU A 59 13.76 -2.61 22.54
C GLU A 59 13.06 -3.47 21.48
N GLN A 60 13.50 -4.71 21.28
CA GLN A 60 12.84 -5.65 20.38
C GLN A 60 11.38 -5.93 20.79
N ASN A 61 11.13 -6.12 22.09
CA ASN A 61 9.78 -6.33 22.60
C ASN A 61 8.90 -5.07 22.46
N SER A 62 9.47 -3.89 22.66
CA SER A 62 8.76 -2.63 22.47
C SER A 62 8.43 -2.39 20.99
N LEU A 63 9.38 -2.67 20.09
CA LEU A 63 9.19 -2.61 18.65
C LEU A 63 8.12 -3.60 18.18
N ARG A 64 8.14 -4.84 18.70
CA ARG A 64 7.12 -5.84 18.39
C ARG A 64 5.72 -5.34 18.78
N ARG A 65 5.55 -4.84 20.01
CA ARG A 65 4.26 -4.30 20.48
C ARG A 65 3.79 -3.13 19.64
N ALA A 66 4.69 -2.19 19.34
CA ALA A 66 4.36 -1.03 18.49
C ALA A 66 3.91 -1.47 17.09
N LEU A 67 4.53 -2.50 16.51
CA LEU A 67 4.11 -3.05 15.23
C LEU A 67 2.80 -3.83 15.33
N GLU A 68 2.57 -4.59 16.40
CA GLU A 68 1.34 -5.37 16.66
C GLU A 68 0.12 -4.47 16.85
N ASP A 69 0.28 -3.31 17.48
CA ASP A 69 -0.80 -2.34 17.76
C ASP A 69 -1.34 -1.63 16.52
N VAL A 70 -0.62 -1.68 15.39
CA VAL A 70 -1.11 -1.12 14.11
C VAL A 70 -2.27 -1.94 13.58
N ASP A 71 -3.51 -1.48 13.77
CA ASP A 71 -4.67 -2.19 13.25
C ASP A 71 -4.75 -2.14 11.71
N VAL A 72 -4.94 -3.30 11.08
CA VAL A 72 -5.08 -3.45 9.63
C VAL A 72 -6.32 -4.31 9.35
N PRO A 73 -7.53 -3.71 9.32
CA PRO A 73 -8.79 -4.44 9.47
C PRO A 73 -9.15 -5.40 8.32
N ILE A 74 -8.43 -5.38 7.19
CA ILE A 74 -8.75 -6.20 6.00
C ILE A 74 -7.54 -7.02 5.52
N ALA A 75 -6.36 -6.84 6.13
CA ALA A 75 -5.15 -7.57 5.75
C ALA A 75 -4.47 -8.20 6.96
N ASP A 76 -4.00 -9.43 6.78
CA ASP A 76 -3.19 -10.13 7.75
C ASP A 76 -1.81 -9.48 7.85
N LYS A 77 -1.28 -9.46 9.07
CA LYS A 77 0.00 -8.86 9.40
C LYS A 77 0.87 -9.87 10.12
N GLU A 78 2.01 -10.18 9.54
CA GLU A 78 3.03 -11.05 10.10
C GLU A 78 4.26 -10.21 10.46
N ILE A 79 4.66 -10.25 11.74
CA ILE A 79 5.76 -9.42 12.27
C ILE A 79 6.89 -10.33 12.74
N SER A 80 8.10 -10.07 12.24
CA SER A 80 9.33 -10.71 12.69
C SER A 80 10.32 -9.66 13.16
N VAL A 81 10.65 -9.66 14.46
CA VAL A 81 11.61 -8.74 15.07
C VAL A 81 12.87 -9.51 15.44
N SER A 82 14.03 -8.93 15.11
CA SER A 82 15.35 -9.45 15.43
C SER A 82 16.23 -8.36 16.04
N SER A 83 17.45 -8.71 16.44
CA SER A 83 18.41 -7.76 16.96
C SER A 83 18.87 -6.70 15.96
N GLY A 84 18.71 -6.94 14.65
CA GLY A 84 19.09 -6.00 13.58
C GLY A 84 17.92 -5.18 13.03
N GLY A 85 16.70 -5.32 13.58
CA GLY A 85 15.53 -4.58 13.11
C GLY A 85 14.26 -5.43 13.04
N ALA A 86 13.32 -5.06 12.16
CA ALA A 86 12.04 -5.73 12.00
C ALA A 86 11.63 -5.93 10.54
N ASN A 87 10.99 -7.06 10.27
CA ASN A 87 10.32 -7.35 9.02
C ASN A 87 8.82 -7.45 9.27
N VAL A 88 8.04 -6.82 8.40
CA VAL A 88 6.57 -6.85 8.44
C VAL A 88 6.08 -7.29 7.07
N LYS A 89 5.27 -8.35 7.06
CA LYS A 89 4.58 -8.80 5.86
C LYS A 89 3.09 -8.50 6.04
N LEU A 90 2.51 -7.87 5.04
CA LEU A 90 1.08 -7.58 4.94
C LEU A 90 0.52 -8.38 3.78
N SER A 91 -0.52 -9.16 4.01
CA SER A 91 -1.21 -9.92 2.96
C SER A 91 -2.69 -10.00 3.25
N GLY A 92 -3.54 -9.74 2.25
CA GLY A 92 -4.98 -9.91 2.44
C GLY A 92 -5.80 -9.01 1.55
N GLY A 93 -7.03 -8.76 1.98
CA GLY A 93 -7.95 -7.88 1.27
C GLY A 93 -7.63 -6.41 1.51
N TRP A 94 -7.99 -5.57 0.55
CA TRP A 94 -8.04 -4.13 0.76
C TRP A 94 -9.11 -3.49 -0.11
N ALA A 95 -9.58 -2.34 0.34
CA ALA A 95 -10.60 -1.56 -0.34
C ALA A 95 -10.18 -0.10 -0.36
N GLY A 96 -10.63 0.63 -1.37
CA GLY A 96 -10.33 2.04 -1.48
C GLY A 96 -11.20 2.77 -2.48
N LEU A 97 -10.96 4.08 -2.56
CA LEU A 97 -11.48 4.94 -3.61
C LEU A 97 -10.32 5.37 -4.50
N ARG A 98 -10.59 5.49 -5.79
CA ARG A 98 -9.65 6.07 -6.76
C ARG A 98 -10.36 7.14 -7.58
N ALA A 99 -9.61 8.15 -8.02
CA ALA A 99 -10.01 9.12 -9.05
C ALA A 99 -8.85 9.33 -10.04
N GLY A 100 -9.14 9.77 -11.27
CA GLY A 100 -8.07 10.03 -12.24
C GLY A 100 -8.54 10.43 -13.62
N LEU A 101 -7.54 10.77 -14.44
CA LEU A 101 -7.70 11.32 -15.78
C LEU A 101 -6.91 10.47 -16.77
N SER A 102 -7.53 10.13 -17.89
CA SER A 102 -6.97 9.29 -18.93
C SER A 102 -7.06 9.99 -20.29
N LEU A 103 -6.05 9.80 -21.13
CA LEU A 103 -6.06 10.22 -22.54
C LEU A 103 -6.11 9.00 -23.45
N GLY A 104 -7.16 8.90 -24.25
CA GLY A 104 -7.34 7.88 -25.27
C GLY A 104 -7.00 8.40 -26.66
N PHE A 105 -6.41 7.55 -27.49
CA PHE A 105 -6.23 7.81 -28.92
C PHE A 105 -7.11 6.86 -29.74
N ARG A 106 -7.80 7.39 -30.74
CA ARG A 106 -8.67 6.65 -31.66
C ARG A 106 -8.14 6.80 -33.08
N PHE A 107 -7.82 5.66 -33.68
CA PHE A 107 -7.40 5.50 -35.08
C PHE A 107 -8.61 5.35 -36.00
#